data_AF-A0A174J0I0-F1
#
_entry.id   AF-A0A174J0I0-F1
#
_cell.length_a   1.000
_cell.length_b   1.000
_cell.length_c   1.000
_cell.angle_alpha   90.00
_cell.angle_beta   90.00
_cell.angle_gamma   90.00
#
_symmetry.space_group_name_H-M   'P 1'
#
loop_
_entity.id
_entity.type
_entity.pdbx_description
1 polymer ?
#
loop_
_entity_poly.entity_id
_entity_poly.type
_entity_poly.pdbx_seq_one_letter_code
_entity_poly.pdbx_strand_id
1 'polypeptide(L)' 'MSKALVPESKQGLSAFKNEVAAEMGVPFTDYNGDLTSRQCGSVGGEMVKRMVEQYESGLK' A
#
# COMPACT_ATOMS: atom_id res chain seq x y z
N MET A 1 -4.34 -13.55 4.59
CA MET A 1 -3.01 -12.91 4.51
C MET A 1 -2.48 -13.14 3.11
N SER A 2 -2.44 -12.09 2.28
CA SER A 2 -1.87 -12.15 0.93
C SER A 2 -0.37 -12.46 1.02
N LYS A 3 0.08 -13.44 0.24
CA LYS A 3 1.48 -13.83 0.13
C LYS A 3 2.17 -12.82 -0.78
N ALA A 4 3.23 -12.17 -0.30
CA ALA A 4 4.08 -11.35 -1.15
C ALA A 4 4.75 -12.24 -2.21
N LEU A 5 4.79 -11.77 -3.46
CA LEU A 5 5.48 -12.49 -4.55
C LEU A 5 6.98 -12.60 -4.29
N VAL A 6 7.55 -11.55 -3.70
CA VAL A 6 8.93 -11.50 -3.20
C VAL A 6 8.85 -11.49 -1.66
N PRO A 7 9.10 -12.63 -0.99
CA PRO A 7 8.96 -12.74 0.47
C PRO A 7 9.77 -11.72 1.25
N GLU A 8 10.97 -11.40 0.76
CA GLU A 8 11.91 -10.46 1.36
C GLU A 8 11.34 -9.04 1.38
N SER A 9 10.51 -8.68 0.39
CA SER A 9 9.90 -7.35 0.28
C SER A 9 8.71 -7.14 1.21
N LYS A 10 8.28 -8.16 1.97
CA LYS A 10 7.09 -8.08 2.82
C LYS A 10 7.16 -6.93 3.84
N GLN A 11 8.32 -6.72 4.45
CA GLN A 11 8.51 -5.65 5.43
C GLN A 11 8.46 -4.27 4.75
N GLY A 12 9.16 -4.11 3.63
CA GLY A 12 9.16 -2.86 2.85
C GLY A 12 7.76 -2.49 2.34
N LEU A 13 7.01 -3.47 1.82
CA LEU A 13 5.63 -3.28 1.39
C LEU A 13 4.69 -2.91 2.54
N SER A 14 4.92 -3.43 3.74
CA SER A 14 4.15 -3.07 4.93
C SER A 14 4.43 -1.63 5.36
N ALA A 15 5.69 -1.20 5.34
CA ALA A 15 6.07 0.18 5.62
C ALA A 15 5.45 1.14 4.60
N PHE A 16 5.58 0.83 3.31
CA PHE A 16 5.01 1.62 2.23
C PHE A 16 3.48 1.75 2.33
N LYS A 17 2.78 0.66 2.62
CA LYS A 17 1.33 0.69 2.88
C LYS A 17 0.97 1.64 4.03
N ASN A 18 1.73 1.62 5.12
CA ASN A 18 1.46 2.48 6.29
C ASN A 18 1.75 3.95 5.98
N GLU A 19 2.80 4.24 5.20
CA GLU A 19 3.13 5.58 4.72
C GLU A 19 2.00 6.14 3.84
N VAL A 20 1.57 5.39 2.82
CA VAL A 20 0.47 5.79 1.93
C VAL A 20 -0.83 5.98 2.71
N ALA A 21 -1.13 5.08 3.65
CA ALA A 21 -2.31 5.21 4.50
C ALA A 21 -2.27 6.52 5.33
N ALA A 22 -1.12 6.83 5.93
CA ALA A 22 -0.93 8.05 6.71
C ALA A 22 -1.10 9.31 5.84
N GLU A 23 -0.51 9.34 4.64
CA GLU A 23 -0.67 10.46 3.69
C GLU A 23 -2.12 10.64 3.23
N MET A 24 -2.86 9.54 3.06
CA MET A 24 -4.27 9.58 2.68
C MET A 24 -5.22 9.84 3.87
N GLY A 25 -4.69 10.01 5.08
CA GLY A 25 -5.48 10.20 6.29
C GLY A 25 -6.33 8.99 6.68
N VAL A 26 -5.95 7.78 6.23
CA VAL A 26 -6.64 6.54 6.56
C VAL A 26 -5.98 5.91 7.79
N PRO A 27 -6.69 5.74 8.92
CA PRO A 27 -6.08 5.33 10.18
C PRO A 27 -5.85 3.82 10.21
N PHE A 28 -4.86 3.34 9.47
CA PHE A 28 -4.45 1.94 9.52
C PHE A 28 -3.83 1.63 10.89
N THR A 29 -4.30 0.55 11.50
CA THR A 29 -3.72 -0.04 12.71
C THR A 29 -3.36 -1.50 12.47
N ASP A 30 -2.99 -2.22 13.52
CA ASP A 30 -2.80 -3.68 13.47
C ASP A 30 -4.11 -4.42 13.14
N TYR A 31 -5.27 -3.81 13.42
CA TYR A 31 -6.59 -4.32 13.06
C TYR A 31 -7.41 -3.28 12.28
N ASN A 32 -7.68 -3.56 11.01
CA ASN A 32 -8.40 -2.66 10.10
C ASN A 32 -9.83 -3.14 9.80
N GLY A 33 -10.42 -3.97 10.66
CA GLY A 33 -11.76 -4.53 10.44
C GLY A 33 -12.88 -3.50 10.46
N ASP A 34 -12.68 -2.38 11.18
CA ASP A 34 -13.65 -1.28 11.25
C ASP A 34 -13.57 -0.31 10.06
N LEU A 35 -12.51 -0.42 9.24
CA LEU A 35 -12.36 0.40 8.06
C LEU A 35 -13.24 -0.13 6.92
N THR A 36 -13.86 0.79 6.20
CA THR A 36 -14.65 0.43 5.02
C THR A 36 -13.74 -0.16 3.94
N SER A 37 -14.29 -1.08 3.14
CA SER A 37 -13.58 -1.65 1.98
C SER A 37 -13.09 -0.55 1.02
N ARG A 38 -13.81 0.58 0.93
CA ARG A 38 -13.40 1.73 0.13
C ARG A 38 -12.13 2.39 0.67
N GLN A 39 -12.02 2.58 1.98
CA GLN A 39 -10.81 3.14 2.61
C GLN A 39 -9.61 2.22 2.38
N CYS A 40 -9.74 0.93 2.70
CA CYS A 40 -8.68 -0.04 2.49
C CYS A 40 -8.28 -0.16 1.01
N GLY A 41 -9.26 -0.17 0.11
CA GLY A 41 -9.04 -0.22 -1.34
C GLY A 41 -8.35 1.04 -1.88
N SER A 42 -8.67 2.22 -1.35
CA SER A 42 -8.06 3.49 -1.79
C SER A 42 -6.56 3.53 -1.50
N VAL A 43 -6.12 3.04 -0.33
CA VAL A 43 -4.69 2.91 0.01
C VAL A 43 -3.99 1.94 -0.93
N GLY A 44 -4.57 0.76 -1.17
CA GLY A 44 -4.00 -0.20 -2.11
C GLY A 44 -3.90 0.32 -3.54
N GLY A 45 -4.91 1.07 -4.00
CA GLY A 45 -4.91 1.71 -5.31
C GLY A 45 -3.81 2.77 -5.45
N GLU A 46 -3.64 3.62 -4.44
CA GLU A 46 -2.58 4.64 -4.42
C GLU A 46 -1.18 4.03 -4.38
N MET A 47 -0.99 2.94 -3.62
CA MET A 47 0.26 2.18 -3.63
C MET A 47 0.64 1.71 -5.05
N VAL A 48 -0.32 1.10 -5.76
CA VAL A 48 -0.10 0.61 -7.13
C VAL A 48 0.18 1.77 -8.08
N LYS A 49 -0.54 2.89 -7.95
CA LYS A 49 -0.32 4.09 -8.78
C LYS A 49 1.13 4.59 -8.68
N ARG A 50 1.66 4.74 -7.46
CA ARG A 50 3.06 5.16 -7.24
C ARG A 50 4.07 4.15 -7.77
N MET A 51 3.80 2.85 -7.59
CA MET A 51 4.67 1.79 -8.12
C MET A 51 4.75 1.84 -9.66
N VAL A 52 3.61 2.05 -10.33
CA VAL A 52 3.56 2.19 -11.80
C VAL A 52 4.29 3.45 -12.23
N GLU A 53 4.07 4.59 -11.57
CA GLU A 53 4.76 5.85 -11.88
C GLU A 53 6.29 5.74 -11.75
N GLN A 54 6.78 5.09 -10.69
CA GLN A 54 8.22 4.82 -10.51
C GLN A 54 8.76 3.92 -11.62
N TYR A 55 8.02 2.87 -11.98
CA TYR A 55 8.40 1.96 -13.06
C TYR A 55 8.44 2.68 -14.41
N GLU A 56 7.40 3.45 -14.76
CA GLU A 56 7.34 4.27 -15.97
C GLU A 56 8.47 5.30 -16.03
N SER A 57 8.83 5.90 -14.89
CA SER A 57 9.94 6.85 -14.81
C SER A 57 11.30 6.21 -15.08
N GLY A 58 11.48 4.93 -14.72
CA GLY A 58 12.69 4.17 -15.02
C GLY A 58 12.78 3.64 -16.46
N LEU A 59 11.68 3.70 -17.23
CA LEU A 59 11.67 3.35 -18.65
C LEU A 59 12.02 4.53 -19.57
N LYS A 60 12.07 5.76 -19.04
CA LYS A 60 12.51 6.96 -19.76
C LYS A 60 14.03 6.96 -19.92
#